data_AF-A0A3R6Y7F9-F1
#
_entry.id   AF-A0A3R6Y7F9-F1
#
_cell.length_a   1.000
_cell.length_b   1.000
_cell.length_c   1.000
_cell.angle_alpha   90.00
_cell.angle_beta   90.00
_cell.angle_gamma   90.00
#
_symmetry.space_group_name_H-M   'P 1'
#
loop_
_entity.id
_entity.type
_entity.pdbx_description
1 polymer ?
#
loop_
_entity_poly.entity_id
_entity_poly.type
_entity_poly.pdbx_seq_one_letter_code
_entity_poly.pdbx_strand_id
1 'polypeptide(L)'
;MTLTPESLTYYSSEGGELKGTVDVRYCMPSHLEIVPPSVVDFGASKWRLAIQTPSRRLVVAAPSEHAMHAWAFALLTLFKSNEGRFVQQGVVPVAPRGRRSSIV
;
A
#
# COMPACT_ATOMS: atom_id res chain seq x y z
N MET A 1 7.53 -10.02 2.43
CA MET A 1 6.39 -9.68 1.54
C MET A 1 6.89 -9.82 0.11
N THR A 2 5.99 -10.11 -0.84
CA THR A 2 6.36 -10.30 -2.25
C THR A 2 5.46 -9.43 -3.11
N LEU A 3 6.06 -8.56 -3.93
CA LEU A 3 5.36 -7.69 -4.86
C LEU A 3 5.52 -8.21 -6.28
N THR A 4 4.40 -8.36 -6.97
CA THR A 4 4.32 -8.69 -8.39
C THR A 4 3.52 -7.59 -9.10
N PRO A 5 3.51 -7.56 -10.44
CA PRO A 5 2.69 -6.59 -11.17
C PRO A 5 1.20 -6.70 -10.90
N GLU A 6 0.74 -7.86 -10.44
CA GLU A 6 -0.69 -8.13 -10.23
C GLU A 6 -1.08 -8.10 -8.76
N SER A 7 -0.19 -8.57 -7.89
CA SER A 7 -0.52 -8.80 -6.50
C SER A 7 0.61 -8.48 -5.54
N LEU A 8 0.22 -7.99 -4.36
CA LEU A 8 1.07 -7.89 -3.19
C LEU A 8 0.66 -8.98 -2.19
N THR A 9 1.61 -9.86 -1.89
CA THR A 9 1.41 -11.01 -1.02
C THR A 9 2.20 -10.82 0.28
N TYR A 10 1.55 -11.07 1.42
CA TYR A 10 2.17 -10.93 2.74
C TYR A 10 2.02 -12.20 3.58
N TYR A 11 3.04 -12.45 4.39
CA TYR A 11 3.24 -13.66 5.17
C TYR A 11 3.40 -13.28 6.64
N SER A 12 3.16 -14.23 7.53
CA SER A 12 3.30 -14.05 8.98
C SER A 12 4.74 -13.71 9.38
N SER A 13 5.70 -14.31 8.69
CA SER A 13 7.15 -14.08 8.83
C SER A 13 7.84 -14.41 7.50
N GLU A 14 9.15 -14.19 7.43
CA GLU A 14 9.94 -14.65 6.27
C GLU A 14 9.83 -16.18 6.14
N GLY A 15 9.32 -16.66 5.00
CA GLY A 15 9.03 -18.09 4.79
C GLY A 15 7.84 -18.65 5.57
N GLY A 16 7.11 -17.80 6.30
CA GLY A 16 5.96 -18.21 7.12
C GLY A 16 4.67 -18.41 6.34
N GLU A 17 3.59 -18.67 7.07
CA GLU A 17 2.24 -18.87 6.52
C GLU A 17 1.78 -17.63 5.74
N LEU A 18 1.18 -17.85 4.56
CA LEU A 18 0.49 -16.83 3.78
C LEU A 18 -0.65 -16.22 4.60
N LYS A 19 -0.56 -14.91 4.91
CA LYS A 19 -1.64 -14.18 5.60
C LYS A 19 -2.64 -13.60 4.62
N GLY A 20 -2.21 -13.26 3.41
CA GLY A 20 -3.13 -12.85 2.37
C GLY A 20 -2.47 -12.19 1.17
N THR A 21 -3.33 -11.88 0.21
CA THR A 21 -2.96 -11.29 -1.07
C THR A 21 -3.85 -10.08 -1.35
N VAL A 22 -3.26 -9.04 -1.93
CA VAL A 22 -3.93 -7.81 -2.34
C VAL A 22 -3.76 -7.65 -3.84
N ASP A 23 -4.86 -7.43 -4.56
CA ASP A 23 -4.79 -7.04 -5.97
C ASP A 23 -4.33 -5.58 -6.09
N VAL A 24 -3.24 -5.37 -6.81
CA VAL A 24 -2.64 -4.05 -7.01
C VAL A 24 -2.73 -3.57 -8.46
N ARG A 25 -3.36 -4.32 -9.36
CA ARG A 25 -3.47 -3.98 -10.79
C ARG A 25 -4.14 -2.62 -11.04
N TYR A 26 -5.08 -2.27 -10.16
CA TYR A 26 -5.85 -1.03 -10.22
C TYR A 26 -5.38 0.03 -9.22
N CYS A 27 -4.29 -0.24 -8.49
CA CYS A 27 -3.73 0.75 -7.57
C CYS A 27 -2.96 1.83 -8.34
N MET A 28 -3.04 3.04 -7.81
CA MET A 28 -2.43 4.26 -8.34
C MET A 28 -1.61 4.93 -7.25
N PRO A 29 -0.76 5.92 -7.58
CA PRO A 29 0.04 6.62 -6.57
C PRO A 29 -0.81 7.19 -5.43
N SER A 30 -2.03 7.65 -5.71
CA SER A 30 -3.00 8.15 -4.73
C SER A 30 -3.51 7.10 -3.73
N HIS A 31 -3.31 5.82 -4.02
CA HIS A 31 -3.66 4.71 -3.14
C HIS A 31 -2.56 4.38 -2.11
N LEU A 32 -1.40 5.02 -2.20
CA LEU A 32 -0.30 4.82 -1.26
C LEU A 32 -0.20 6.00 -0.28
N GLU A 33 -0.08 5.69 1.00
CA GLU A 33 0.05 6.67 2.08
C GLU A 33 1.19 6.27 3.03
N ILE A 34 2.05 7.20 3.42
CA ILE A 34 2.96 6.99 4.56
C ILE A 34 2.17 7.29 5.84
N VAL A 35 2.05 6.30 6.72
CA VAL A 35 1.26 6.41 7.94
C VAL A 35 2.15 6.97 9.06
N PRO A 36 1.82 8.14 9.62
CA PRO A 36 2.62 8.71 10.70
C PRO A 36 2.59 7.80 11.94
N PRO A 37 3.63 7.84 12.79
CA PRO A 37 3.57 7.22 14.10
C PRO A 37 2.38 7.76 14.91
N SER A 38 1.72 6.87 15.64
CA SER A 38 0.68 7.22 16.59
C SER A 38 1.30 7.26 17.98
N VAL A 39 0.76 8.12 18.85
CA VAL A 39 1.24 8.30 20.23
C VAL A 39 1.12 6.99 21.05
N VAL A 40 0.27 6.06 20.61
CA VAL A 40 -0.07 4.79 21.28
C VAL A 40 0.50 3.56 20.57
N ASP A 41 1.61 3.70 19.84
CA ASP A 41 2.15 2.59 19.04
C ASP A 41 2.74 1.40 19.86
N PHE A 42 2.72 1.38 21.20
CA PHE A 42 3.09 0.25 22.10
C PHE A 42 4.06 -0.81 21.52
N GLY A 43 5.25 -0.39 21.07
CA GLY A 43 6.28 -1.30 20.54
C GLY A 43 6.11 -1.73 19.07
N ALA A 44 5.08 -1.28 18.37
CA ALA A 44 4.97 -1.37 16.92
C ALA A 44 5.95 -0.42 16.24
N SER A 45 6.45 -0.80 15.06
CA SER A 45 7.32 0.07 14.29
C SER A 45 6.60 1.35 13.86
N LYS A 46 7.23 2.49 14.11
CA LYS A 46 6.78 3.82 13.65
C LYS A 46 6.84 4.00 12.13
N TRP A 47 7.58 3.15 11.43
CA TRP A 47 7.77 3.21 9.99
C TRP A 47 6.66 2.44 9.30
N ARG A 48 5.61 3.14 8.88
CA ARG A 48 4.40 2.50 8.35
C ARG A 48 4.00 3.07 7.02
N LEU A 49 3.49 2.21 6.17
CA LEU A 49 2.83 2.58 4.92
C LEU A 49 1.47 1.90 4.84
N ALA A 50 0.51 2.58 4.23
CA ALA A 50 -0.82 2.07 3.95
C ALA A 50 -1.05 1.99 2.45
N ILE A 51 -1.61 0.86 2.02
CA ILE A 51 -2.08 0.63 0.66
C ILE A 51 -3.60 0.58 0.75
N GLN A 52 -4.23 1.62 0.21
CA GLN A 52 -5.68 1.68 0.10
C GLN A 52 -6.08 0.91 -1.15
N THR A 53 -6.73 -0.23 -0.99
CA THR A 53 -7.33 -0.94 -2.14
C THR A 53 -8.84 -0.77 -2.11
N PRO A 54 -9.54 -1.01 -3.23
CA PRO A 54 -11.00 -0.98 -3.25
C PRO A 54 -11.63 -1.88 -2.17
N SER A 55 -10.99 -3.03 -1.91
CA SER A 55 -11.52 -4.03 -0.97
C SER A 55 -11.10 -3.80 0.49
N ARG A 56 -9.90 -3.25 0.73
CA ARG A 56 -9.39 -3.02 2.10
C ARG A 56 -8.22 -2.03 2.18
N ARG A 57 -8.00 -1.47 3.37
CA ARG A 57 -6.76 -0.74 3.71
C ARG A 57 -5.77 -1.71 4.34
N LEU A 58 -4.62 -1.94 3.69
CA LEU A 58 -3.53 -2.74 4.24
C LEU A 58 -2.50 -1.79 4.87
N VAL A 59 -2.24 -1.91 6.16
CA VAL A 59 -1.17 -1.17 6.85
C VAL A 59 0.01 -2.11 7.07
N VAL A 60 1.20 -1.66 6.69
CA VAL A 60 2.43 -2.43 6.75
C VAL A 60 3.41 -1.68 7.64
N ALA A 61 3.89 -2.37 8.68
CA ALA A 61 4.97 -1.89 9.53
C ALA A 61 6.31 -2.40 8.98
N ALA A 62 7.23 -1.48 8.68
CA ALA A 62 8.56 -1.80 8.22
C ALA A 62 9.56 -1.78 9.40
N PRO A 63 10.62 -2.60 9.39
CA PRO A 63 11.59 -2.63 10.49
C PRO A 63 12.45 -1.36 10.57
N SER A 64 12.55 -0.58 9.48
CA SER A 64 13.32 0.64 9.41
C SER A 64 12.72 1.64 8.43
N GLU A 65 13.09 2.92 8.54
CA GLU A 65 12.74 3.97 7.58
C GLU A 65 13.19 3.61 6.17
N HIS A 66 14.42 3.10 6.04
CA HIS A 66 14.98 2.67 4.77
C HIS A 66 14.12 1.56 4.13
N ALA A 67 13.71 0.56 4.91
CA ALA A 67 12.83 -0.49 4.42
C ALA A 67 11.45 0.05 4.01
N MET A 68 10.88 0.98 4.79
CA MET A 68 9.62 1.65 4.45
C MET A 68 9.74 2.42 3.12
N HIS A 69 10.80 3.20 2.95
CA HIS A 69 11.05 3.94 1.71
C HIS A 69 11.27 3.00 0.53
N ALA A 70 12.07 1.94 0.68
CA ALA A 70 12.28 0.95 -0.37
C ALA A 70 10.95 0.34 -0.85
N TRP A 71 10.07 -0.03 0.08
CA TRP A 71 8.73 -0.52 -0.26
C TRP A 71 7.87 0.55 -0.92
N ALA A 72 7.88 1.78 -0.42
CA ALA A 72 7.14 2.89 -1.00
C ALA A 72 7.59 3.17 -2.45
N PHE A 73 8.90 3.19 -2.72
CA PHE A 73 9.45 3.37 -4.07
C PHE A 73 9.05 2.24 -5.02
N ALA A 74 9.10 0.98 -4.58
CA ALA A 74 8.70 -0.16 -5.39
C ALA A 74 7.20 -0.10 -5.76
N LEU A 75 6.35 0.22 -4.78
CA LEU A 75 4.91 0.37 -4.98
C LEU A 75 4.57 1.56 -5.88
N LEU A 76 5.20 2.72 -5.67
CA LEU A 76 4.99 3.90 -6.52
C LEU A 76 5.41 3.64 -7.97
N THR A 77 6.52 2.95 -8.18
CA THR A 77 6.98 2.57 -9.52
C THR A 77 5.92 1.72 -10.22
N LEU A 78 5.41 0.69 -9.55
CA LEU A 78 4.35 -0.16 -10.09
C LEU A 78 3.06 0.62 -10.36
N PHE A 79 2.62 1.44 -9.41
CA PHE A 79 1.37 2.18 -9.52
C PHE A 79 1.39 3.23 -10.64
N LYS A 80 2.55 3.85 -10.91
CA LYS A 80 2.75 4.70 -12.08
C LYS A 80 2.65 3.91 -13.38
N SER A 81 3.19 2.69 -13.43
CA SER A 81 3.03 1.81 -14.60
C SER A 81 1.57 1.42 -14.84
N ASN A 82 0.79 1.21 -13.78
CA ASN A 82 -0.65 0.94 -13.89
C ASN A 82 -1.40 2.15 -14.43
N GLU A 83 -1.13 3.34 -13.91
CA GLU A 83 -1.72 4.60 -14.40
C GLU A 83 -1.49 4.80 -15.90
N GLY A 84 -0.26 4.56 -16.37
CA GLY A 84 0.06 4.61 -17.80
C GLY A 84 -0.76 3.63 -18.65
N ARG A 85 -1.05 2.42 -18.12
CA ARG A 85 -1.90 1.43 -18.80
C ARG A 85 -3.36 1.89 -18.85
N PHE A 86 -3.89 2.48 -17.79
CA PHE A 86 -5.27 2.98 -17.77
C PHE A 86 -5.48 4.14 -18.74
N VAL A 87 -4.51 5.05 -18.82
CA VAL A 87 -4.53 6.15 -19.80
C VAL A 87 -4.56 5.61 -21.23
N GLN A 88 -3.79 4.57 -21.54
CA GLN A 88 -3.81 3.94 -22.87
C GLN A 88 -5.11 3.19 -23.18
N GLN A 89 -5.80 2.67 -22.16
CA GLN A 89 -7.04 1.91 -22.32
C GLN A 89 -8.31 2.76 -22.25
N GLY A 90 -8.19 4.08 -22.01
CA GLY A 90 -9.35 4.96 -21.85
C GLY A 90 -10.21 4.65 -20.62
N VAL A 91 -9.67 3.88 -19.67
CA VAL A 91 -10.38 3.50 -18.45
C VAL A 91 -10.14 4.58 -17.40
N VAL A 92 -11.19 5.26 -16.95
CA VAL A 92 -11.09 6.25 -15.88
C VAL A 92 -10.86 5.52 -14.56
N PRO A 93 -9.74 5.74 -13.88
CA PRO A 93 -9.48 5.04 -12.65
C PRO A 93 -10.32 5.61 -11.50
N VAL A 94 -10.93 4.74 -10.69
CA VAL A 94 -11.65 5.17 -9.49
C VAL A 94 -10.64 5.50 -8.38
N ALA A 95 -10.62 6.76 -7.95
CA ALA A 95 -9.81 7.19 -6.81
C ALA A 95 -10.33 6.51 -5.52
N PRO A 96 -9.46 6.22 -4.54
CA PRO A 96 -9.91 5.67 -3.27
C PRO A 96 -10.85 6.66 -2.59
N ARG A 97 -11.91 6.17 -1.97
CA ARG A 97 -12.77 7.01 -1.12
C ARG A 97 -11.93 7.57 0.03
N GLY A 98 -11.55 8.83 -0.08
CA GLY A 98 -10.88 9.57 0.98
C GLY A 98 -11.77 9.58 2.23
N ARG A 99 -11.19 9.23 3.39
CA ARG A 99 -11.82 9.49 4.68
C ARG A 99 -12.01 11.00 4.78
N ARG A 100 -13.25 11.48 4.70
CA ARG A 100 -13.61 12.78 5.27
C ARG A 100 -13.43 12.65 6.77
N SER A 101 -12.32 13.15 7.30
CA SER A 101 -12.22 13.42 8.74
C SER A 101 -13.30 14.46 9.06
N SER A 102 -14.40 14.01 9.65
CA SER A 102 -15.35 14.91 10.28
C SER A 102 -14.71 15.34 11.60
N ILE A 103 -14.26 16.58 11.66
CA ILE A 103 -14.01 17.27 12.93
C ILE A 103 -15.40 17.51 13.54
N VAL A 104 -15.63 16.90 14.70
CA VAL A 104 -16.60 17.34 15.71
C VAL A 104 -15.82 17.66 16.97
#